data_AF-A0A8T2HKQ2-F1
#
_entry.id   AF-A0A8T2HKQ2-F1
#
_cell.length_a   1.000
_cell.length_b   1.000
_cell.length_c   1.000
_cell.angle_alpha   90.00
_cell.angle_beta   90.00
_cell.angle_gamma   90.00
#
_symmetry.space_group_name_H-M   'P 1'
#
loop_
_entity.id
_entity.type
_entity.pdbx_description
1 polymer ?
#
loop_
_entity_poly.entity_id
_entity_poly.type
_entity_poly.pdbx_seq_one_letter_code
_entity_poly.pdbx_strand_id
1 'polypeptide(L)'
;MRKTLTVCCLAVLSLLLVMANAQSAEEVSAVQARLSSPAAIHDRAVKLAFSLSANFTAQSQLSQNRLVSRIEEHIAKKEAIVLWSELDEQTSSSDSTAGRSLLKKKKKPPPPRRRPPPPRRRPPPPPPPFKKRSPPPPKKRPPPPRKSPPPPRPPPPRPPPPSPPPPYGPSPLPAGKEKYAEVLSLAWKYYQAQRAGEIPTSGYPIPWITSSLLTDPVQPGYYDAGDTLKCNFPLSGAVSFLAWGLVEYRDAYAGNGQLNTARDTLRPAVDYLLNSYTGPYSYVGQIGEADIDHQFWGRPSQYPINTLPRDQFIYTQATNQADLLGSVAAALAAASMVYVEVDYSYAENLKNKAVELWDWGTQSEGLYSLVYPIATAVYPSTDWADDMAWGAAWLYRATGDAEKYLTAAQFYWERESSNPYPCWDSKWAPAAAMLVSLSDSGAANVPGVEVYRSYMNDQFLRAWLNPDGFFSVVRTPKGMAYPSWSKWGNLRYSTTAAMVAVMHAKNNPDPNQKAAELAFAQQQLDYALGSTERSYVVGYGSMYPLQPHHGGASCPDLPAPCGWAQYSTPSANPQIIYGALVGGPEGVAVNPVDPDNSYTDLRSNINGNEPATDYNAGFASALAGLWHQSA
;
A
#
# COMPACT_ATOMS: atom_id res chain seq x y z
N MET A 1 -7.24 -6.16 -35.90
CA MET A 1 -6.34 -5.57 -34.90
C MET A 1 -5.64 -6.61 -34.03
N ARG A 2 -6.33 -7.45 -33.23
CA ARG A 2 -5.65 -8.46 -32.38
C ARG A 2 -4.83 -9.52 -33.16
N LYS A 3 -5.35 -10.07 -34.27
CA LYS A 3 -4.60 -11.05 -35.10
C LYS A 3 -3.38 -10.44 -35.81
N THR A 4 -3.42 -9.16 -36.13
CA THR A 4 -2.33 -8.45 -36.83
C THR A 4 -1.17 -8.15 -35.87
N LEU A 5 -1.47 -7.85 -34.60
CA LEU A 5 -0.46 -7.58 -33.56
C LEU A 5 0.32 -8.85 -33.18
N THR A 6 -0.35 -10.00 -33.10
CA THR A 6 0.28 -11.28 -32.78
C THR A 6 1.23 -11.74 -33.88
N VAL A 7 0.88 -11.54 -35.16
CA VAL A 7 1.75 -11.85 -36.30
C VAL A 7 2.98 -10.93 -36.33
N CYS A 8 2.83 -9.65 -35.98
CA CYS A 8 3.97 -8.73 -35.86
C CYS A 8 4.90 -9.09 -34.70
N CYS A 9 4.38 -9.47 -33.52
CA CYS A 9 5.21 -9.87 -32.38
C CYS A 9 5.98 -11.18 -32.65
N LEU A 10 5.35 -12.16 -33.31
CA LEU A 10 6.02 -13.41 -33.68
C LEU A 10 7.12 -13.18 -34.73
N ALA A 11 6.89 -12.29 -35.72
CA ALA A 11 7.91 -11.94 -36.70
C ALA A 11 9.12 -11.26 -36.06
N VAL A 12 8.90 -10.35 -35.10
CA VAL A 12 9.98 -9.68 -34.34
C VAL A 12 10.75 -10.69 -33.47
N LEU A 13 10.05 -11.62 -32.81
CA LEU A 13 10.69 -12.67 -32.00
C LEU A 13 11.56 -13.59 -32.87
N SER A 14 11.05 -14.03 -34.03
CA SER A 14 11.81 -14.87 -34.96
C SER A 14 13.04 -14.17 -35.51
N LEU A 15 12.97 -12.86 -35.77
CA LEU A 15 14.11 -12.05 -36.23
C LEU A 15 15.18 -11.83 -35.14
N LEU A 16 14.76 -11.65 -33.88
CA LEU A 16 15.68 -11.56 -32.74
C LEU A 16 16.41 -12.89 -32.47
N LEU A 17 15.72 -14.02 -32.66
CA LEU A 17 16.31 -15.37 -32.59
C LEU A 17 17.34 -15.61 -33.70
N VAL A 18 17.10 -15.10 -34.91
CA VAL A 18 18.07 -15.19 -36.02
C VAL A 18 19.30 -14.33 -35.74
N MET A 19 19.15 -13.14 -35.15
CA MET A 19 20.29 -12.28 -34.77
C MET A 19 21.09 -12.86 -33.59
N ALA A 20 20.43 -13.53 -32.64
CA ALA A 20 21.12 -14.20 -31.53
C ALA A 20 21.97 -15.40 -31.96
N ASN A 21 21.70 -15.96 -33.15
CA ASN A 21 22.40 -17.14 -33.69
C ASN A 21 23.32 -16.83 -34.88
N ALA A 22 23.46 -15.57 -35.28
CA ALA A 22 24.37 -15.18 -36.37
C ALA A 22 25.83 -15.32 -35.93
N GLN A 23 26.66 -16.00 -36.72
CA GLN A 23 28.04 -16.35 -36.35
C GLN A 23 29.07 -15.43 -37.05
N SER A 24 28.62 -14.50 -37.90
CA SER A 24 29.49 -13.55 -38.60
C SER A 24 28.87 -12.16 -38.76
N ALA A 25 29.72 -11.14 -38.91
CA ALA A 25 29.29 -9.76 -39.11
C ALA A 25 28.57 -9.53 -40.46
N GLU A 26 28.85 -10.35 -41.48
CA GLU A 26 28.16 -10.29 -42.78
C GLU A 26 26.70 -10.76 -42.70
N GLU A 27 26.40 -11.77 -41.87
CA GLU A 27 25.03 -12.26 -41.64
C GLU A 27 24.16 -11.21 -40.92
N VAL A 28 24.74 -10.46 -39.98
CA VAL A 28 24.07 -9.37 -39.27
C VAL A 28 23.73 -8.22 -40.24
N SER A 29 24.65 -7.85 -41.13
CA SER A 29 24.40 -6.82 -42.16
C SER A 29 23.34 -7.24 -43.19
N ALA A 30 23.27 -8.52 -43.56
CA ALA A 30 22.24 -9.04 -44.46
C ALA A 30 20.82 -9.00 -43.85
N VAL A 31 20.71 -9.24 -42.53
CA VAL A 31 19.45 -9.14 -41.78
C VAL A 31 19.03 -7.67 -41.63
N GLN A 32 19.98 -6.77 -41.35
CA GLN A 32 19.73 -5.33 -41.27
C GLN A 32 19.24 -4.73 -42.60
N ALA A 33 19.80 -5.16 -43.75
CA ALA A 33 19.35 -4.71 -45.06
C ALA A 33 17.90 -5.12 -45.40
N ARG A 34 17.44 -6.27 -44.88
CA ARG A 34 16.05 -6.75 -45.05
C ARG A 34 15.02 -5.95 -44.23
N LEU A 35 15.43 -5.29 -43.15
CA LEU A 35 14.56 -4.46 -42.30
C LEU A 35 14.27 -3.07 -42.92
N SER A 36 15.04 -2.65 -43.93
CA SER A 36 14.94 -1.33 -44.59
C SER A 36 14.05 -1.27 -45.84
N SER A 37 13.31 -2.35 -46.17
CA SER A 37 12.37 -2.38 -47.30
C SER A 37 11.01 -1.75 -46.93
N PRO A 38 10.48 -0.77 -47.71
CA PRO A 38 9.27 -0.05 -47.32
C PRO A 38 7.99 -0.85 -47.59
N ALA A 39 7.55 -1.60 -46.58
CA ALA A 39 6.16 -2.03 -46.43
C ALA A 39 5.68 -1.80 -44.99
N ALA A 40 5.13 -0.59 -44.78
CA ALA A 40 4.28 -0.11 -43.69
C ALA A 40 4.16 -0.98 -42.42
N ILE A 41 5.13 -0.87 -41.49
CA ILE A 41 4.93 -1.19 -40.06
C ILE A 41 5.63 -0.12 -39.21
N HIS A 42 4.89 0.38 -38.21
CA HIS A 42 5.15 1.57 -37.39
C HIS A 42 6.58 1.73 -36.83
N ASP A 43 7.12 2.94 -37.06
CA ASP A 43 8.41 3.55 -36.69
C ASP A 43 8.89 3.41 -35.22
N ARG A 44 8.06 2.87 -34.29
CA ARG A 44 8.46 2.65 -32.88
C ARG A 44 9.20 1.34 -32.64
N ALA A 45 8.89 0.27 -33.38
CA ALA A 45 9.51 -1.05 -33.17
C ALA A 45 10.97 -1.08 -33.64
N VAL A 46 11.26 -0.38 -34.75
CA VAL A 46 12.62 -0.27 -35.31
C VAL A 46 13.52 0.54 -34.37
N LYS A 47 13.02 1.64 -33.81
CA LYS A 47 13.75 2.46 -32.82
C LYS A 47 14.07 1.69 -31.53
N LEU A 48 13.16 0.82 -31.08
CA LEU A 48 13.39 -0.02 -29.89
C LEU A 48 14.49 -1.07 -30.15
N ALA A 49 14.46 -1.71 -31.32
CA ALA A 49 15.47 -2.71 -31.72
C ALA A 49 16.88 -2.09 -31.86
N PHE A 50 16.99 -0.87 -32.38
CA PHE A 50 18.26 -0.14 -32.45
C PHE A 50 18.82 0.26 -31.08
N SER A 51 17.96 0.55 -30.10
CA SER A 51 18.41 0.90 -28.74
C SER A 51 18.94 -0.30 -27.95
N LEU A 52 18.45 -1.51 -28.27
CA LEU A 52 18.81 -2.74 -27.56
C LEU A 52 20.14 -3.34 -28.03
N SER A 53 20.62 -3.02 -29.24
CA SER A 53 21.90 -3.53 -29.75
C SER A 53 23.13 -2.79 -29.22
N ALA A 54 22.97 -1.63 -28.58
CA ALA A 54 24.09 -0.78 -28.16
C ALA A 54 24.69 -1.10 -26.78
N ASN A 55 24.07 -1.98 -25.98
CA ASN A 55 24.41 -2.13 -24.55
C ASN A 55 24.89 -3.53 -24.10
N PHE A 56 25.40 -4.38 -25.01
CA PHE A 56 25.91 -5.69 -24.62
C PHE A 56 27.44 -5.76 -24.60
N THR A 57 28.05 -5.70 -23.41
CA THR A 57 29.43 -6.14 -23.15
C THR A 57 29.51 -7.14 -21.99
N ALA A 58 30.58 -7.94 -22.03
CA ALA A 58 30.75 -9.26 -21.44
C ALA A 58 30.67 -9.33 -19.90
N GLN A 59 29.46 -9.57 -19.38
CA GLN A 59 29.28 -10.21 -18.07
C GLN A 59 28.04 -11.15 -18.03
N SER A 60 27.45 -11.43 -19.20
CA SER A 60 26.13 -12.06 -19.32
C SER A 60 26.14 -13.57 -19.58
N GLN A 61 27.28 -14.23 -19.77
CA GLN A 61 27.27 -15.62 -20.26
C GLN A 61 26.74 -16.64 -19.21
N LEU A 62 27.01 -16.41 -17.92
CA LEU A 62 26.49 -17.25 -16.82
C LEU A 62 25.00 -16.98 -16.53
N SER A 63 24.53 -15.74 -16.69
CA SER A 63 23.12 -15.38 -16.53
C SER A 63 22.28 -15.79 -17.76
N GLN A 64 22.87 -15.76 -18.96
CA GLN A 64 22.25 -16.25 -20.20
C GLN A 64 22.07 -17.77 -20.16
N ASN A 65 23.06 -18.55 -19.71
CA ASN A 65 22.91 -20.01 -19.61
C ASN A 65 21.82 -20.43 -18.61
N ARG A 66 21.65 -19.68 -17.51
CA ARG A 66 20.56 -19.91 -16.55
C ARG A 66 19.19 -19.53 -17.12
N LEU A 67 19.12 -18.45 -17.90
CA LEU A 67 17.88 -18.01 -18.54
C LEU A 67 17.44 -18.97 -19.66
N VAL A 68 18.38 -19.44 -20.49
CA VAL A 68 18.13 -20.44 -21.54
C VAL A 68 17.68 -21.76 -20.94
N SER A 69 18.36 -22.26 -19.90
CA SER A 69 17.95 -23.48 -19.21
C SER A 69 16.55 -23.39 -18.59
N ARG A 70 16.17 -22.22 -18.04
CA ARG A 70 14.81 -21.97 -17.51
C ARG A 70 13.75 -21.90 -18.62
N ILE A 71 14.08 -21.37 -19.79
CA ILE A 71 13.18 -21.31 -20.95
C ILE A 71 12.98 -22.72 -21.53
N GLU A 72 14.04 -23.51 -21.65
CA GLU A 72 13.97 -24.91 -22.09
C GLU A 72 13.14 -25.76 -21.13
N GLU A 73 13.31 -25.59 -19.81
CA GLU A 73 12.51 -26.27 -18.79
C GLU A 73 11.02 -25.86 -18.86
N HIS A 74 10.73 -24.60 -19.15
CA HIS A 74 9.36 -24.09 -19.27
C HIS A 74 8.67 -24.55 -20.56
N ILE A 75 9.43 -24.71 -21.66
CA ILE A 75 8.95 -25.29 -22.91
C ILE A 75 8.68 -26.78 -22.71
N ALA A 76 9.61 -27.53 -22.10
CA ALA A 76 9.43 -28.95 -21.80
C ALA A 76 8.21 -29.21 -20.89
N LYS A 77 7.98 -28.35 -19.88
CA LYS A 77 6.79 -28.42 -19.01
C LYS A 77 5.49 -28.14 -19.77
N LYS A 78 5.48 -27.21 -20.74
CA LYS A 78 4.29 -26.93 -21.56
C LYS A 78 4.03 -27.99 -22.62
N GLU A 79 5.06 -28.54 -23.24
CA GLU A 79 4.92 -29.66 -24.19
C GLU A 79 4.45 -30.94 -23.48
N ALA A 80 4.89 -31.19 -22.25
CA ALA A 80 4.39 -32.31 -21.44
C ALA A 80 2.90 -32.18 -21.06
N ILE A 81 2.41 -30.96 -20.83
CA ILE A 81 0.99 -30.69 -20.54
C ILE A 81 0.11 -30.86 -21.80
N VAL A 82 0.62 -30.46 -22.97
CA VAL A 82 -0.08 -30.66 -24.25
C VAL A 82 -0.12 -32.14 -24.63
N LEU A 83 0.98 -32.87 -24.46
CA LEU A 83 1.07 -34.31 -24.73
C LEU A 83 0.19 -35.16 -23.79
N TRP A 84 -0.01 -34.74 -22.53
CA TRP A 84 -0.95 -35.38 -21.61
C TRP A 84 -2.42 -35.13 -22.00
N SER A 85 -2.75 -33.94 -22.50
CA SER A 85 -4.11 -33.64 -22.98
C SER A 85 -4.46 -34.36 -24.28
N GLU A 86 -3.47 -34.68 -25.12
CA GLU A 86 -3.66 -35.42 -26.38
C GLU A 86 -3.67 -36.95 -26.19
N LEU A 87 -3.12 -37.48 -25.09
CA LEU A 87 -3.17 -38.92 -24.76
C LEU A 87 -4.52 -39.36 -24.16
N ASP A 88 -5.20 -38.49 -23.43
CA ASP A 88 -6.53 -38.76 -22.85
C ASP A 88 -7.66 -38.73 -23.92
N GLU A 89 -7.48 -38.02 -25.03
CA GLU A 89 -8.43 -38.03 -26.16
C GLU A 89 -8.25 -39.23 -27.12
N GLN A 90 -7.14 -39.98 -27.04
CA GLN A 90 -6.87 -41.12 -27.93
C GLN A 90 -7.16 -42.50 -27.31
N THR A 91 -7.50 -42.60 -26.03
CA THR A 91 -7.80 -43.90 -25.37
C THR A 91 -9.30 -44.22 -25.23
N SER A 92 -10.20 -43.36 -25.73
CA SER A 92 -11.66 -43.59 -25.65
C SER A 92 -12.35 -43.97 -26.98
N SER A 93 -11.67 -44.66 -27.91
CA SER A 93 -12.38 -45.28 -29.05
C SER A 93 -11.70 -46.53 -29.63
N SER A 94 -11.92 -47.69 -29.01
CA SER A 94 -12.05 -48.96 -29.73
C SER A 94 -12.61 -50.05 -28.80
N ASP A 95 -13.91 -50.36 -28.89
CA ASP A 95 -14.29 -51.75 -29.16
C ASP A 95 -15.74 -51.96 -29.64
N SER A 96 -15.81 -52.63 -30.79
CA SER A 96 -16.77 -53.64 -31.28
C SER A 96 -18.31 -53.43 -31.30
N THR A 97 -18.82 -53.25 -32.52
CA THR A 97 -19.87 -54.01 -33.24
C THR A 97 -21.09 -54.60 -32.50
N ALA A 98 -22.30 -54.19 -32.93
CA ALA A 98 -23.22 -54.98 -33.79
C ALA A 98 -24.71 -54.59 -33.57
N GLY A 99 -25.47 -54.34 -34.66
CA GLY A 99 -26.94 -54.38 -34.59
C GLY A 99 -27.72 -53.41 -35.50
N ARG A 100 -27.82 -53.77 -36.79
CA ARG A 100 -28.89 -53.46 -37.79
C ARG A 100 -29.99 -52.43 -37.43
N SER A 101 -30.19 -51.44 -38.32
CA SER A 101 -31.34 -51.39 -39.25
C SER A 101 -31.57 -49.97 -39.81
N LEU A 102 -31.51 -49.86 -41.14
CA LEU A 102 -31.94 -48.72 -41.95
C LEU A 102 -33.47 -48.72 -42.10
N LEU A 103 -34.16 -47.59 -41.88
CA LEU A 103 -35.24 -47.11 -42.76
C LEU A 103 -35.77 -45.70 -42.39
N LYS A 104 -35.35 -44.75 -43.24
CA LYS A 104 -36.10 -43.61 -43.83
C LYS A 104 -36.97 -42.69 -42.95
N LYS A 105 -36.43 -41.47 -42.82
CA LYS A 105 -37.05 -40.15 -42.64
C LYS A 105 -38.54 -40.03 -43.07
N LYS A 106 -39.37 -39.47 -42.19
CA LYS A 106 -40.39 -38.45 -42.53
C LYS A 106 -40.44 -37.36 -41.46
N LYS A 107 -40.24 -36.11 -41.88
CA LYS A 107 -40.38 -34.88 -41.09
C LYS A 107 -41.81 -34.71 -40.56
N LYS A 108 -41.95 -34.31 -39.30
CA LYS A 108 -43.14 -33.63 -38.71
C LYS A 108 -42.66 -32.55 -37.71
N PRO A 109 -43.49 -31.51 -37.44
CA PRO A 109 -43.07 -30.14 -37.11
C PRO A 109 -42.77 -29.91 -35.62
N PRO A 110 -42.24 -28.73 -35.23
CA PRO A 110 -41.85 -28.45 -33.84
C PRO A 110 -43.06 -28.35 -32.90
N PRO A 111 -42.88 -28.66 -31.60
CA PRO A 111 -43.94 -28.51 -30.60
C PRO A 111 -44.24 -27.03 -30.29
N PRO A 112 -45.46 -26.71 -29.81
CA PRO A 112 -45.99 -25.36 -29.82
C PRO A 112 -45.38 -24.46 -28.74
N ARG A 113 -45.10 -23.21 -29.14
CA ARG A 113 -44.76 -22.10 -28.23
C ARG A 113 -45.89 -21.90 -27.21
N ARG A 114 -45.57 -22.02 -25.93
CA ARG A 114 -46.46 -21.62 -24.83
C ARG A 114 -46.67 -20.10 -24.88
N ARG A 115 -47.94 -19.68 -24.86
CA ARG A 115 -48.34 -18.28 -24.78
C ARG A 115 -48.00 -17.70 -23.39
N PRO A 116 -47.57 -16.43 -23.31
CA PRO A 116 -47.39 -15.74 -22.04
C PRO A 116 -48.76 -15.43 -21.39
N PRO A 117 -48.83 -15.36 -20.05
CA PRO A 117 -50.06 -14.99 -19.36
C PRO A 117 -50.41 -13.50 -19.57
N PRO A 118 -51.70 -13.12 -19.49
CA PRO A 118 -52.14 -11.76 -19.71
C PRO A 118 -51.76 -10.84 -18.53
N PRO A 119 -51.62 -9.52 -18.77
CA PRO A 119 -51.22 -8.57 -17.73
C PRO A 119 -52.31 -8.41 -16.67
N ARG A 120 -51.90 -8.48 -15.39
CA ARG A 120 -52.75 -8.12 -14.25
C ARG A 120 -53.11 -6.63 -14.31
N ARG A 121 -54.41 -6.33 -14.27
CA ARG A 121 -54.93 -4.96 -14.15
C ARG A 121 -54.51 -4.38 -12.80
N ARG A 122 -53.90 -3.18 -12.81
CA ARG A 122 -53.70 -2.37 -11.60
C ARG A 122 -55.07 -1.92 -11.05
N PRO A 123 -55.29 -1.91 -9.73
CA PRO A 123 -56.44 -1.23 -9.13
C PRO A 123 -56.31 0.30 -9.32
N PRO A 124 -57.43 1.05 -9.40
CA PRO A 124 -57.40 2.50 -9.53
C PRO A 124 -56.88 3.17 -8.25
N PRO A 125 -56.26 4.36 -8.35
CA PRO A 125 -55.78 5.10 -7.19
C PRO A 125 -56.96 5.62 -6.34
N PRO A 126 -56.77 5.81 -5.02
CA PRO A 126 -57.79 6.37 -4.14
C PRO A 126 -58.11 7.84 -4.49
N PRO A 127 -59.34 8.31 -4.19
CA PRO A 127 -59.75 9.68 -4.46
C PRO A 127 -58.97 10.69 -3.60
N PRO A 128 -58.76 11.93 -4.10
CA PRO A 128 -58.03 12.96 -3.36
C PRO A 128 -58.81 13.40 -2.11
N PRO A 129 -58.13 13.77 -1.00
CA PRO A 129 -58.78 14.19 0.22
C PRO A 129 -59.55 15.51 0.03
N PHE A 130 -60.73 15.56 0.65
CA PHE A 130 -61.63 16.71 0.70
C PHE A 130 -60.93 17.99 1.17
N LYS A 131 -60.99 19.04 0.35
CA LYS A 131 -60.63 20.41 0.72
C LYS A 131 -61.61 20.93 1.79
N LYS A 132 -61.18 21.04 3.04
CA LYS A 132 -61.86 21.88 4.04
C LYS A 132 -61.80 23.34 3.57
N ARG A 133 -62.96 23.95 3.38
CA ARG A 133 -63.12 25.39 3.11
C ARG A 133 -62.57 26.18 4.30
N SER A 134 -61.56 27.02 4.05
CA SER A 134 -61.17 28.09 4.96
C SER A 134 -62.09 29.31 4.75
N PRO A 135 -62.43 30.07 5.81
CA PRO A 135 -63.32 31.22 5.72
C PRO A 135 -62.69 32.39 4.92
N PRO A 136 -63.51 33.33 4.41
CA PRO A 136 -63.06 34.38 3.49
C PRO A 136 -62.12 35.39 4.17
N PRO A 137 -61.19 36.00 3.41
CA PRO A 137 -60.24 36.96 3.96
C PRO A 137 -60.92 38.31 4.29
N PRO A 138 -60.43 39.05 5.30
CA PRO A 138 -60.90 40.40 5.57
C PRO A 138 -60.51 41.37 4.44
N LYS A 139 -61.41 42.34 4.20
CA LYS A 139 -61.29 43.39 3.18
C LYS A 139 -59.97 44.16 3.30
N LYS A 140 -59.20 44.23 2.20
CA LYS A 140 -57.97 45.03 2.08
C LYS A 140 -58.28 46.53 2.22
N ARG A 141 -57.59 47.20 3.15
CA ARG A 141 -57.38 48.66 3.12
C ARG A 141 -56.31 49.00 2.06
N PRO A 142 -56.41 50.15 1.37
CA PRO A 142 -55.40 50.57 0.41
C PRO A 142 -54.08 50.94 1.12
N PRO A 143 -52.91 50.72 0.47
CA PRO A 143 -51.62 51.04 1.07
C PRO A 143 -51.36 52.56 1.04
N PRO A 144 -50.61 53.11 2.00
CA PRO A 144 -50.12 54.48 1.94
C PRO A 144 -49.01 54.63 0.87
N PRO A 145 -48.75 55.87 0.39
CA PRO A 145 -47.82 56.12 -0.71
C PRO A 145 -46.38 55.70 -0.38
N ARG A 146 -45.74 55.08 -1.37
CA ARG A 146 -44.35 54.58 -1.36
C ARG A 146 -43.37 55.75 -1.18
N LYS A 147 -42.56 55.73 -0.11
CA LYS A 147 -41.34 56.54 -0.02
C LYS A 147 -40.22 55.85 -0.80
N SER A 148 -39.46 56.63 -1.55
CA SER A 148 -38.28 56.21 -2.33
C SER A 148 -37.26 55.48 -1.43
N PRO A 149 -36.62 54.39 -1.89
CA PRO A 149 -35.59 53.73 -1.11
C PRO A 149 -34.32 54.60 -1.03
N PRO A 150 -33.61 54.61 0.10
CA PRO A 150 -32.32 55.27 0.21
C PRO A 150 -31.27 54.54 -0.65
N PRO A 151 -30.21 55.24 -1.10
CA PRO A 151 -29.14 54.63 -1.89
C PRO A 151 -28.44 53.50 -1.11
N PRO A 152 -27.90 52.48 -1.81
CA PRO A 152 -27.26 51.34 -1.18
C PRO A 152 -26.06 51.79 -0.33
N ARG A 153 -25.99 51.30 0.91
CA ARG A 153 -24.80 51.47 1.75
C ARG A 153 -23.62 50.71 1.11
N PRO A 154 -22.40 51.27 1.15
CA PRO A 154 -21.21 50.52 0.77
C PRO A 154 -21.10 49.24 1.62
N PRO A 155 -20.58 48.14 1.03
CA PRO A 155 -20.42 46.88 1.75
C PRO A 155 -19.55 47.11 2.99
N PRO A 156 -19.83 46.44 4.11
CA PRO A 156 -18.94 46.50 5.27
C PRO A 156 -17.54 46.04 4.85
N PRO A 157 -16.47 46.65 5.40
CA PRO A 157 -15.12 46.18 5.14
C PRO A 157 -15.03 44.69 5.44
N ARG A 158 -14.37 43.92 4.56
CA ARG A 158 -14.11 42.50 4.80
C ARG A 158 -13.54 42.35 6.21
N PRO A 159 -14.03 41.39 7.01
CA PRO A 159 -13.32 41.02 8.22
C PRO A 159 -11.87 40.69 7.82
N PRO A 160 -10.87 41.15 8.59
CA PRO A 160 -9.49 40.75 8.33
C PRO A 160 -9.42 39.22 8.28
N PRO A 161 -8.50 38.64 7.48
CA PRO A 161 -8.27 37.20 7.55
C PRO A 161 -8.09 36.80 9.01
N PRO A 162 -8.66 35.66 9.45
CA PRO A 162 -8.44 35.18 10.80
C PRO A 162 -6.94 35.18 11.04
N SER A 163 -6.52 35.77 12.16
CA SER A 163 -5.13 35.74 12.58
C SER A 163 -4.68 34.28 12.55
N PRO A 164 -3.44 33.99 12.10
CA PRO A 164 -2.89 32.65 12.27
C PRO A 164 -3.11 32.22 13.73
N PRO A 165 -3.38 30.93 13.99
CA PRO A 165 -3.42 30.44 15.36
C PRO A 165 -2.18 30.97 16.09
N PRO A 166 -2.30 31.39 17.37
CA PRO A 166 -1.15 31.88 18.11
C PRO A 166 -0.01 30.87 17.91
N PRO A 167 1.21 31.31 17.59
CA PRO A 167 2.33 30.39 17.55
C PRO A 167 2.30 29.69 18.91
N TYR A 168 2.10 28.38 18.92
CA TYR A 168 2.45 27.60 20.09
C TYR A 168 3.91 27.96 20.33
N GLY A 169 4.16 28.81 21.32
CA GLY A 169 5.51 29.17 21.72
C GLY A 169 6.20 27.84 22.03
N PRO A 170 7.30 27.51 21.35
CA PRO A 170 7.88 26.19 21.49
C PRO A 170 8.25 26.04 22.97
N SER A 171 7.64 25.04 23.62
CA SER A 171 8.40 24.40 24.70
C SER A 171 9.71 23.96 24.06
N PRO A 172 10.87 24.17 24.70
CA PRO A 172 12.13 23.68 24.16
C PRO A 172 11.95 22.19 23.87
N LEU A 173 12.18 21.78 22.61
CA LEU A 173 12.08 20.37 22.24
C LEU A 173 13.02 19.58 23.16
N PRO A 174 12.58 18.44 23.71
CA PRO A 174 13.44 17.60 24.54
C PRO A 174 14.71 17.24 23.77
N ALA A 175 15.86 17.34 24.44
CA ALA A 175 17.13 16.92 23.87
C ALA A 175 17.36 15.41 24.10
N GLY A 176 18.32 14.82 23.37
CA GLY A 176 18.69 13.43 23.54
C GLY A 176 17.55 12.47 23.16
N LYS A 177 17.38 11.37 23.91
CA LYS A 177 16.40 10.33 23.59
C LYS A 177 14.94 10.77 23.75
N GLU A 178 14.65 11.75 24.60
CA GLU A 178 13.27 12.17 24.90
C GLU A 178 12.54 12.78 23.70
N LYS A 179 13.27 13.33 22.71
CA LYS A 179 12.65 13.78 21.45
C LYS A 179 11.93 12.63 20.74
N TYR A 180 12.47 11.41 20.83
CA TYR A 180 11.86 10.25 20.20
C TYR A 180 10.58 9.82 20.88
N ALA A 181 10.50 9.95 22.21
CA ALA A 181 9.27 9.70 22.94
C ALA A 181 8.18 10.71 22.57
N GLU A 182 8.50 12.00 22.48
CA GLU A 182 7.54 13.03 22.07
C GLU A 182 6.99 12.77 20.66
N VAL A 183 7.89 12.56 19.69
CA VAL A 183 7.51 12.32 18.30
C VAL A 183 6.71 11.02 18.17
N LEU A 184 7.07 9.97 18.92
CA LEU A 184 6.31 8.72 18.95
C LEU A 184 4.88 8.95 19.43
N SER A 185 4.67 9.83 20.42
CA SER A 185 3.34 10.22 20.88
C SER A 185 2.54 10.92 19.78
N LEU A 186 3.20 11.77 18.99
CA LEU A 186 2.59 12.39 17.82
C LEU A 186 2.26 11.35 16.74
N ALA A 187 3.14 10.38 16.47
CA ALA A 187 2.89 9.33 15.49
C ALA A 187 1.62 8.51 15.84
N TRP A 188 1.36 8.25 17.13
CA TRP A 188 0.09 7.64 17.55
C TRP A 188 -1.12 8.54 17.30
N LYS A 189 -0.99 9.87 17.46
CA LYS A 189 -2.05 10.82 17.09
C LYS A 189 -2.36 10.81 15.59
N TYR A 190 -1.34 10.60 14.74
CA TYR A 190 -1.57 10.43 13.31
C TYR A 190 -2.47 9.23 13.03
N TYR A 191 -2.15 8.05 13.57
CA TYR A 191 -3.02 6.88 13.44
C TYR A 191 -4.42 7.12 14.00
N GLN A 192 -4.55 7.80 15.14
CA GLN A 192 -5.86 8.18 15.67
C GLN A 192 -6.63 9.12 14.71
N ALA A 193 -5.94 9.95 13.92
CA ALA A 193 -6.57 10.79 12.90
C ALA A 193 -7.01 10.01 11.65
N GLN A 194 -6.36 8.88 11.35
CA GLN A 194 -6.71 8.01 10.22
C GLN A 194 -7.92 7.11 10.49
N ARG A 195 -8.51 7.09 11.70
CA ARG A 195 -9.61 6.16 12.01
C ARG A 195 -10.86 6.44 11.17
N ALA A 196 -11.38 5.36 10.59
CA ALA A 196 -12.67 5.28 9.92
C ALA A 196 -13.67 4.50 10.78
N GLY A 197 -14.96 4.67 10.48
CA GLY A 197 -16.05 4.00 11.20
C GLY A 197 -16.50 4.81 12.40
N GLU A 198 -16.85 4.14 13.49
CA GLU A 198 -17.37 4.79 14.70
C GLU A 198 -16.26 5.41 15.55
N ILE A 199 -16.42 6.69 15.88
CA ILE A 199 -15.57 7.46 16.78
C ILE A 199 -16.35 7.79 18.05
N PRO A 200 -15.80 7.57 19.26
CA PRO A 200 -16.44 7.97 20.51
C PRO A 200 -16.84 9.44 20.51
N THR A 201 -18.07 9.73 20.95
CA THR A 201 -18.63 11.09 20.97
C THR A 201 -18.01 12.00 22.04
N SER A 202 -17.23 11.43 22.97
CA SER A 202 -16.48 12.16 23.99
C SER A 202 -15.16 11.46 24.27
N GLY A 203 -14.13 12.24 24.63
CA GLY A 203 -12.82 11.71 25.04
C GLY A 203 -11.92 11.18 23.92
N TYR A 204 -12.32 11.29 22.64
CA TYR A 204 -11.44 10.93 21.54
C TYR A 204 -10.27 11.94 21.42
N PRO A 205 -9.00 11.49 21.29
CA PRO A 205 -7.84 12.39 21.35
C PRO A 205 -7.75 13.42 20.23
N ILE A 206 -8.41 13.17 19.09
CA ILE A 206 -8.35 14.02 17.91
C ILE A 206 -9.73 14.67 17.69
N PRO A 207 -9.93 15.95 18.10
CA PRO A 207 -11.27 16.53 18.26
C PRO A 207 -11.97 16.85 16.94
N TRP A 208 -11.24 16.92 15.83
CA TRP A 208 -11.79 17.24 14.51
C TRP A 208 -12.18 15.99 13.70
N ILE A 209 -11.90 14.78 14.20
CA ILE A 209 -12.36 13.52 13.60
C ILE A 209 -13.75 13.20 14.14
N THR A 210 -14.62 12.67 13.28
CA THR A 210 -15.98 12.26 13.63
C THR A 210 -16.29 10.94 12.96
N SER A 211 -17.27 10.19 13.49
CA SER A 211 -17.75 8.95 12.86
C SER A 211 -18.04 9.13 11.37
N SER A 212 -17.57 8.22 10.54
CA SER A 212 -17.63 8.31 9.08
C SER A 212 -17.75 6.95 8.43
N LEU A 213 -18.38 6.90 7.25
CA LEU A 213 -18.45 5.70 6.40
C LEU A 213 -18.97 4.45 7.14
N LEU A 214 -19.96 4.64 8.01
CA LEU A 214 -20.56 3.58 8.85
C LEU A 214 -21.28 2.48 8.06
N THR A 215 -21.49 2.70 6.76
CA THR A 215 -22.12 1.75 5.84
C THR A 215 -21.10 0.88 5.10
N ASP A 216 -19.79 1.11 5.26
CA ASP A 216 -18.81 0.19 4.70
C ASP A 216 -19.03 -1.21 5.31
N PRO A 217 -18.93 -2.28 4.51
CA PRO A 217 -19.29 -3.65 4.92
C PRO A 217 -18.38 -4.22 6.02
N VAL A 218 -17.16 -3.70 6.14
CA VAL A 218 -16.20 -4.09 7.18
C VAL A 218 -15.82 -2.85 7.99
N GLN A 219 -15.92 -2.99 9.32
CA GLN A 219 -15.66 -1.97 10.33
C GLN A 219 -14.84 -2.58 11.48
N PRO A 220 -14.11 -1.77 12.28
CA PRO A 220 -13.76 -0.37 12.02
C PRO A 220 -12.76 -0.30 10.85
N GLY A 221 -12.00 0.78 10.67
CA GLY A 221 -10.93 0.77 9.66
C GLY A 221 -9.99 1.96 9.80
N TYR A 222 -9.00 1.99 8.91
CA TYR A 222 -8.05 3.08 8.78
C TYR A 222 -8.09 3.60 7.35
N TYR A 223 -8.13 4.93 7.20
CA TYR A 223 -7.88 5.58 5.93
C TYR A 223 -6.41 5.46 5.58
N ASP A 224 -6.13 5.15 4.32
CA ASP A 224 -4.80 4.85 3.85
C ASP A 224 -3.85 6.04 3.97
N ALA A 225 -4.27 7.20 3.43
CA ALA A 225 -3.44 8.39 3.32
C ALA A 225 -4.24 9.67 3.57
N GLY A 226 -4.17 10.65 2.66
CA GLY A 226 -4.98 11.86 2.69
C GLY A 226 -6.43 11.70 2.22
N ASP A 227 -6.78 10.50 1.77
CA ASP A 227 -8.02 10.12 1.11
C ASP A 227 -8.98 9.38 2.05
N THR A 228 -9.97 8.66 1.48
CA THR A 228 -10.90 7.82 2.26
C THR A 228 -10.87 6.34 1.84
N LEU A 229 -9.83 5.92 1.13
CA LEU A 229 -9.61 4.51 0.80
C LEU A 229 -9.27 3.71 2.06
N LYS A 230 -9.69 2.44 2.08
CA LYS A 230 -9.19 1.46 3.06
C LYS A 230 -8.46 0.36 2.30
N CYS A 231 -7.13 0.42 2.27
CA CYS A 231 -6.26 -0.49 1.51
C CYS A 231 -5.57 -1.48 2.46
N ASN A 232 -5.93 -2.77 2.39
CA ASN A 232 -5.43 -3.74 3.37
C ASN A 232 -3.98 -4.13 3.14
N PHE A 233 -3.48 -4.11 1.90
CA PHE A 233 -2.09 -4.48 1.61
C PHE A 233 -1.06 -3.54 2.27
N PRO A 234 -1.13 -2.21 2.08
CA PRO A 234 -0.25 -1.30 2.82
C PRO A 234 -0.55 -1.27 4.32
N LEU A 235 -1.82 -1.36 4.72
CA LEU A 235 -2.19 -1.37 6.14
C LEU A 235 -1.64 -2.59 6.88
N SER A 236 -1.64 -3.79 6.28
CA SER A 236 -1.06 -4.98 6.92
C SER A 236 0.46 -4.84 7.07
N GLY A 237 1.14 -4.29 6.06
CA GLY A 237 2.54 -3.88 6.19
C GLY A 237 2.76 -2.96 7.38
N ALA A 238 1.98 -1.87 7.45
CA ALA A 238 2.06 -0.89 8.54
C ALA A 238 1.80 -1.50 9.92
N VAL A 239 0.73 -2.29 10.08
CA VAL A 239 0.39 -2.99 11.33
C VAL A 239 1.51 -3.95 11.74
N SER A 240 2.08 -4.72 10.81
CA SER A 240 3.18 -5.64 11.12
C SER A 240 4.42 -4.89 11.62
N PHE A 241 4.78 -3.74 11.04
CA PHE A 241 5.92 -2.93 11.49
C PHE A 241 5.68 -2.25 12.84
N LEU A 242 4.49 -1.70 13.08
CA LEU A 242 4.12 -1.13 14.39
C LEU A 242 4.10 -2.20 15.48
N ALA A 243 3.49 -3.35 15.19
CA ALA A 243 3.47 -4.49 16.10
C ALA A 243 4.89 -5.00 16.38
N TRP A 244 5.77 -5.04 15.38
CA TRP A 244 7.18 -5.39 15.60
C TRP A 244 7.85 -4.47 16.60
N GLY A 245 7.67 -3.15 16.46
CA GLY A 245 8.13 -2.18 17.46
C GLY A 245 7.64 -2.50 18.87
N LEU A 246 6.34 -2.75 19.02
CA LEU A 246 5.71 -3.05 20.31
C LEU A 246 6.16 -4.38 20.92
N VAL A 247 6.43 -5.39 20.10
CA VAL A 247 6.96 -6.69 20.55
C VAL A 247 8.43 -6.55 20.94
N GLU A 248 9.23 -5.88 20.11
CA GLU A 248 10.68 -5.81 20.27
C GLU A 248 11.13 -4.84 21.36
N TYR A 249 10.43 -3.70 21.48
CA TYR A 249 10.79 -2.58 22.37
C TYR A 249 9.66 -2.26 23.36
N ARG A 250 8.95 -3.29 23.83
CA ARG A 250 7.81 -3.18 24.76
C ARG A 250 8.13 -2.32 25.99
N ASP A 251 9.34 -2.47 26.52
CA ASP A 251 9.87 -1.75 27.67
C ASP A 251 10.12 -0.26 27.36
N ALA A 252 10.48 0.10 26.14
CA ALA A 252 10.55 1.50 25.71
C ALA A 252 9.17 2.17 25.72
N TYR A 253 8.17 1.50 25.14
CA TYR A 253 6.78 1.96 25.19
C TYR A 253 6.25 2.05 26.62
N ALA A 254 6.63 1.12 27.51
CA ALA A 254 6.25 1.19 28.91
C ALA A 254 6.96 2.33 29.64
N GLY A 255 8.27 2.47 29.43
CA GLY A 255 9.13 3.45 30.09
C GLY A 255 8.80 4.90 29.73
N ASN A 256 8.29 5.14 28.53
CA ASN A 256 7.79 6.45 28.10
C ASN A 256 6.26 6.63 28.27
N GLY A 257 5.57 5.68 28.91
CA GLY A 257 4.15 5.76 29.24
C GLY A 257 3.18 5.60 28.06
N GLN A 258 3.64 5.12 26.89
CA GLN A 258 2.83 5.05 25.67
C GLN A 258 2.31 3.65 25.33
N LEU A 259 2.69 2.61 26.07
CA LEU A 259 2.31 1.22 25.75
C LEU A 259 0.81 0.99 25.59
N ASN A 260 0.00 1.54 26.50
CA ASN A 260 -1.47 1.39 26.41
C ASN A 260 -2.03 2.22 25.25
N THR A 261 -1.58 3.47 25.09
CA THR A 261 -1.97 4.31 23.94
C THR A 261 -1.68 3.64 22.61
N ALA A 262 -0.49 3.03 22.48
CA ALA A 262 -0.07 2.30 21.29
C ALA A 262 -0.98 1.09 21.00
N ARG A 263 -1.26 0.28 22.03
CA ARG A 263 -2.20 -0.86 21.93
C ARG A 263 -3.61 -0.40 21.55
N ASP A 264 -4.15 0.60 22.24
CA ASP A 264 -5.50 1.11 21.99
C ASP A 264 -5.62 1.72 20.59
N THR A 265 -4.55 2.33 20.09
CA THR A 265 -4.50 2.90 18.75
C THR A 265 -4.35 1.80 17.68
N LEU A 266 -3.54 0.78 17.92
CA LEU A 266 -3.30 -0.30 16.97
C LEU A 266 -4.53 -1.23 16.83
N ARG A 267 -5.26 -1.49 17.92
CA ARG A 267 -6.35 -2.50 17.96
C ARG A 267 -7.39 -2.33 16.84
N PRO A 268 -7.95 -1.15 16.55
CA PRO A 268 -8.94 -1.02 15.47
C PRO A 268 -8.37 -1.34 14.07
N ALA A 269 -7.07 -1.14 13.82
CA ALA A 269 -6.46 -1.56 12.55
C ALA A 269 -6.36 -3.09 12.47
N VAL A 270 -5.99 -3.74 13.57
CA VAL A 270 -5.93 -5.20 13.68
C VAL A 270 -7.33 -5.81 13.55
N ASP A 271 -8.33 -5.24 14.23
CA ASP A 271 -9.73 -5.67 14.13
C ASP A 271 -10.24 -5.54 12.70
N TYR A 272 -9.87 -4.48 11.98
CA TYR A 272 -10.26 -4.32 10.58
C TYR A 272 -9.64 -5.41 9.69
N LEU A 273 -8.35 -5.70 9.82
CA LEU A 273 -7.68 -6.78 9.07
C LEU A 273 -8.30 -8.15 9.39
N LEU A 274 -8.62 -8.40 10.67
CA LEU A 274 -9.29 -9.62 11.11
C LEU A 274 -10.71 -9.73 10.52
N ASN A 275 -11.50 -8.66 10.63
CA ASN A 275 -12.90 -8.63 10.16
C ASN A 275 -13.01 -8.65 8.64
N SER A 276 -11.95 -8.26 7.92
CA SER A 276 -11.85 -8.41 6.46
C SER A 276 -11.82 -9.88 6.02
N TYR A 277 -11.47 -10.82 6.90
CA TYR A 277 -11.65 -12.25 6.66
C TYR A 277 -13.09 -12.66 6.97
N THR A 278 -13.99 -12.43 6.01
CA THR A 278 -15.45 -12.50 6.19
C THR A 278 -16.01 -13.93 6.13
N GLY A 279 -15.19 -14.91 5.79
CA GLY A 279 -15.53 -16.33 5.78
C GLY A 279 -14.46 -17.18 5.10
N PRO A 280 -14.60 -18.52 5.10
CA PRO A 280 -13.64 -19.41 4.46
C PRO A 280 -13.36 -19.00 3.02
N TYR A 281 -12.09 -18.73 2.72
CA TYR A 281 -11.65 -18.25 1.41
C TYR A 281 -12.40 -17.00 0.90
N SER A 282 -12.73 -16.06 1.79
CA SER A 282 -13.30 -14.76 1.43
C SER A 282 -12.62 -13.64 2.21
N TYR A 283 -11.88 -12.79 1.52
CA TYR A 283 -11.14 -11.69 2.13
C TYR A 283 -11.38 -10.37 1.42
N VAL A 284 -11.84 -9.35 2.16
CA VAL A 284 -11.99 -7.98 1.65
C VAL A 284 -10.63 -7.29 1.69
N GLY A 285 -10.00 -7.13 0.52
CA GLY A 285 -8.67 -6.52 0.40
C GLY A 285 -8.68 -5.01 0.28
N GLN A 286 -9.78 -4.42 -0.20
CA GLN A 286 -9.93 -2.98 -0.32
C GLN A 286 -11.40 -2.55 -0.28
N ILE A 287 -11.66 -1.38 0.29
CA ILE A 287 -12.95 -0.68 0.21
C ILE A 287 -12.75 0.70 -0.41
N GLY A 288 -13.47 0.96 -1.51
CA GLY A 288 -13.31 2.12 -2.36
C GLY A 288 -12.38 1.86 -3.55
N GLU A 289 -12.73 2.41 -4.71
CA GLU A 289 -11.87 2.45 -5.89
C GLU A 289 -11.16 3.80 -5.93
N ALA A 290 -9.84 3.82 -6.18
CA ALA A 290 -9.02 5.03 -6.10
C ALA A 290 -9.55 6.19 -6.96
N ASP A 291 -9.84 5.95 -8.24
CA ASP A 291 -10.34 6.99 -9.15
C ASP A 291 -11.70 7.57 -8.73
N ILE A 292 -12.53 6.78 -8.02
CA ILE A 292 -13.82 7.23 -7.49
C ILE A 292 -13.62 8.00 -6.18
N ASP A 293 -12.83 7.45 -5.28
CA ASP A 293 -12.54 8.06 -3.97
C ASP A 293 -11.86 9.43 -4.13
N HIS A 294 -10.89 9.52 -5.04
CA HIS A 294 -10.10 10.74 -5.28
C HIS A 294 -10.87 11.83 -6.05
N GLN A 295 -12.13 11.60 -6.44
CA GLN A 295 -13.05 12.67 -6.86
C GLN A 295 -13.62 13.46 -5.67
N PHE A 296 -13.51 12.91 -4.46
CA PHE A 296 -13.89 13.56 -3.22
C PHE A 296 -12.69 14.27 -2.58
N TRP A 297 -12.91 15.51 -2.16
CA TRP A 297 -12.01 16.21 -1.25
C TRP A 297 -12.83 16.75 -0.09
N GLY A 298 -12.56 16.31 1.14
CA GLY A 298 -13.23 16.89 2.30
C GLY A 298 -13.21 16.01 3.55
N ARG A 299 -14.18 16.25 4.44
CA ARG A 299 -14.31 15.49 5.70
C ARG A 299 -14.87 14.10 5.40
N PRO A 300 -14.25 13.01 5.88
CA PRO A 300 -14.77 11.66 5.61
C PRO A 300 -16.23 11.44 6.06
N SER A 301 -16.70 12.14 7.09
CA SER A 301 -18.11 12.09 7.56
C SER A 301 -19.11 12.73 6.58
N GLN A 302 -18.63 13.45 5.57
CA GLN A 302 -19.43 14.09 4.52
C GLN A 302 -19.22 13.43 3.15
N TYR A 303 -18.57 12.27 3.10
CA TYR A 303 -18.35 11.53 1.86
C TYR A 303 -19.69 11.20 1.17
N PRO A 304 -19.88 11.57 -0.12
CA PRO A 304 -21.19 11.49 -0.77
C PRO A 304 -21.43 10.10 -1.36
N ILE A 305 -21.69 9.11 -0.50
CA ILE A 305 -21.78 7.68 -0.89
C ILE A 305 -22.84 7.37 -1.97
N ASN A 306 -23.88 8.20 -2.08
CA ASN A 306 -24.93 8.06 -3.09
C ASN A 306 -24.46 8.42 -4.51
N THR A 307 -23.35 9.16 -4.64
CA THR A 307 -22.79 9.58 -5.94
C THR A 307 -21.41 9.00 -6.19
N LEU A 308 -20.64 8.73 -5.13
CA LEU A 308 -19.34 8.07 -5.18
C LEU A 308 -19.48 6.74 -4.42
N PRO A 309 -19.67 5.61 -5.12
CA PRO A 309 -19.84 4.31 -4.46
C PRO A 309 -18.54 3.86 -3.78
N ARG A 310 -18.71 3.05 -2.73
CA ARG A 310 -17.61 2.47 -1.96
C ARG A 310 -17.64 0.95 -2.07
N ASP A 311 -17.25 0.47 -3.23
CA ASP A 311 -17.26 -0.96 -3.54
C ASP A 311 -16.21 -1.73 -2.70
N GLN A 312 -16.51 -2.99 -2.40
CA GLN A 312 -15.60 -3.92 -1.76
C GLN A 312 -14.94 -4.83 -2.79
N PHE A 313 -13.63 -5.00 -2.69
CA PHE A 313 -12.85 -5.87 -3.58
C PHE A 313 -12.48 -7.15 -2.81
N ILE A 314 -13.12 -8.26 -3.20
CA ILE A 314 -13.12 -9.52 -2.46
C ILE A 314 -12.27 -10.58 -3.15
N TYR A 315 -11.29 -11.10 -2.44
CA TYR A 315 -10.43 -12.20 -2.86
C TYR A 315 -11.02 -13.54 -2.43
N THR A 316 -10.85 -14.55 -3.27
CA THR A 316 -11.44 -15.88 -3.08
C THR A 316 -10.45 -17.01 -3.38
N GLN A 317 -10.84 -18.25 -3.14
CA GLN A 317 -10.00 -19.41 -3.50
C GLN A 317 -9.68 -19.47 -5.01
N ALA A 318 -10.50 -18.84 -5.85
CA ALA A 318 -10.31 -18.82 -7.30
C ALA A 318 -9.39 -17.68 -7.80
N THR A 319 -8.89 -16.84 -6.89
CA THR A 319 -8.00 -15.71 -7.22
C THR A 319 -6.59 -15.95 -6.65
N ASN A 320 -5.62 -15.17 -7.14
CA ASN A 320 -4.23 -15.19 -6.69
C ASN A 320 -3.93 -13.92 -5.86
N GLN A 321 -3.47 -14.08 -4.62
CA GLN A 321 -3.31 -12.98 -3.65
C GLN A 321 -2.36 -13.34 -2.50
N ALA A 322 -1.31 -14.12 -2.78
CA ALA A 322 -0.42 -14.61 -1.75
C ALA A 322 0.31 -13.46 -1.02
N ASP A 323 0.62 -12.37 -1.72
CA ASP A 323 1.15 -11.13 -1.15
C ASP A 323 0.24 -10.55 -0.06
N LEU A 324 -1.02 -10.30 -0.39
CA LEU A 324 -2.02 -9.76 0.53
C LEU A 324 -2.21 -10.69 1.74
N LEU A 325 -2.40 -11.99 1.49
CA LEU A 325 -2.66 -12.96 2.56
C LEU A 325 -1.44 -13.16 3.46
N GLY A 326 -0.23 -13.23 2.88
CA GLY A 326 1.03 -13.31 3.63
C GLY A 326 1.29 -12.09 4.50
N SER A 327 1.07 -10.90 3.95
CA SER A 327 1.21 -9.62 4.66
C SER A 327 0.19 -9.49 5.80
N VAL A 328 -1.07 -9.88 5.58
CA VAL A 328 -2.11 -9.88 6.62
C VAL A 328 -1.82 -10.92 7.70
N ALA A 329 -1.36 -12.11 7.32
CA ALA A 329 -0.96 -13.12 8.29
C ALA A 329 0.20 -12.63 9.17
N ALA A 330 1.21 -11.97 8.59
CA ALA A 330 2.28 -11.33 9.35
C ALA A 330 1.74 -10.32 10.36
N ALA A 331 0.83 -9.44 9.93
CA ALA A 331 0.21 -8.43 10.78
C ALA A 331 -0.56 -9.03 11.97
N LEU A 332 -1.40 -10.04 11.72
CA LEU A 332 -2.19 -10.71 12.76
C LEU A 332 -1.31 -11.54 13.71
N ALA A 333 -0.30 -12.24 13.18
CA ALA A 333 0.67 -12.97 13.99
C ALA A 333 1.48 -12.03 14.90
N ALA A 334 2.01 -10.92 14.36
CA ALA A 334 2.71 -9.91 15.15
C ALA A 334 1.80 -9.29 16.23
N ALA A 335 0.57 -8.92 15.85
CA ALA A 335 -0.41 -8.37 16.78
C ALA A 335 -0.79 -9.37 17.89
N SER A 336 -0.87 -10.67 17.61
CA SER A 336 -1.12 -11.69 18.64
C SER A 336 -0.09 -11.61 19.77
N MET A 337 1.18 -11.38 19.44
CA MET A 337 2.25 -11.24 20.43
C MET A 337 2.14 -9.93 21.24
N VAL A 338 1.63 -8.85 20.64
CA VAL A 338 1.39 -7.58 21.34
C VAL A 338 0.33 -7.74 22.45
N TYR A 339 -0.71 -8.53 22.19
CA TYR A 339 -1.88 -8.66 23.05
C TYR A 339 -1.88 -9.89 23.97
N VAL A 340 -0.98 -10.86 23.78
CA VAL A 340 -1.00 -12.14 24.51
C VAL A 340 -1.05 -12.00 26.04
N GLU A 341 -0.41 -10.97 26.60
CA GLU A 341 -0.37 -10.72 28.04
C GLU A 341 -1.58 -9.96 28.58
N VAL A 342 -2.30 -9.22 27.73
CA VAL A 342 -3.40 -8.33 28.14
C VAL A 342 -4.78 -8.83 27.72
N ASP A 343 -4.83 -9.69 26.70
CA ASP A 343 -6.05 -10.24 26.13
C ASP A 343 -5.73 -11.55 25.38
N TYR A 344 -5.48 -12.62 26.15
CA TYR A 344 -5.02 -13.90 25.62
C TYR A 344 -5.98 -14.51 24.60
N SER A 345 -7.31 -14.45 24.85
CA SER A 345 -8.30 -15.04 23.94
C SER A 345 -8.32 -14.32 22.59
N TYR A 346 -8.21 -12.99 22.60
CA TYR A 346 -8.06 -12.21 21.37
C TYR A 346 -6.76 -12.56 20.64
N ALA A 347 -5.64 -12.59 21.36
CA ALA A 347 -4.34 -12.96 20.79
C ALA A 347 -4.34 -14.36 20.16
N GLU A 348 -4.94 -15.34 20.81
CA GLU A 348 -5.06 -16.70 20.28
C GLU A 348 -5.93 -16.73 19.01
N ASN A 349 -7.04 -16.00 18.99
CA ASN A 349 -7.87 -15.85 17.80
C ASN A 349 -7.07 -15.21 16.64
N LEU A 350 -6.32 -14.13 16.88
CA LEU A 350 -5.47 -13.49 15.87
C LEU A 350 -4.44 -14.47 15.31
N LYS A 351 -3.73 -15.20 16.18
CA LYS A 351 -2.75 -16.21 15.77
C LYS A 351 -3.38 -17.30 14.91
N ASN A 352 -4.54 -17.82 15.32
CA ASN A 352 -5.23 -18.87 14.57
C ASN A 352 -5.68 -18.37 13.19
N LYS A 353 -6.19 -17.14 13.09
CA LYS A 353 -6.55 -16.54 11.80
C LYS A 353 -5.34 -16.21 10.92
N ALA A 354 -4.21 -15.83 11.52
CA ALA A 354 -2.96 -15.68 10.79
C ALA A 354 -2.53 -17.01 10.13
N VAL A 355 -2.63 -18.13 10.86
CA VAL A 355 -2.36 -19.47 10.33
C VAL A 355 -3.29 -19.81 9.16
N GLU A 356 -4.61 -19.63 9.34
CA GLU A 356 -5.60 -19.91 8.29
C GLU A 356 -5.35 -19.09 7.01
N LEU A 357 -5.07 -17.79 7.14
CA LEU A 357 -4.84 -16.90 6.00
C LEU A 357 -3.53 -17.22 5.28
N TRP A 358 -2.47 -17.53 6.02
CA TRP A 358 -1.19 -17.91 5.42
C TRP A 358 -1.29 -19.26 4.70
N ASP A 359 -1.94 -20.25 5.30
CA ASP A 359 -2.18 -21.57 4.67
C ASP A 359 -3.06 -21.45 3.42
N TRP A 360 -3.94 -20.46 3.36
CA TRP A 360 -4.64 -20.11 2.12
C TRP A 360 -3.68 -19.42 1.12
N GLY A 361 -2.84 -18.50 1.57
CA GLY A 361 -1.80 -17.86 0.75
C GLY A 361 -0.93 -18.86 -0.01
N THR A 362 -0.54 -19.97 0.61
CA THR A 362 0.25 -21.02 -0.07
C THR A 362 -0.49 -21.73 -1.22
N GLN A 363 -1.82 -21.58 -1.30
CA GLN A 363 -2.68 -22.18 -2.33
C GLN A 363 -3.12 -21.16 -3.40
N SER A 364 -2.78 -19.89 -3.24
CA SER A 364 -3.23 -18.77 -4.08
C SER A 364 -2.05 -17.89 -4.52
N GLU A 365 -0.96 -18.51 -4.96
CA GLU A 365 0.27 -17.83 -5.40
C GLU A 365 0.02 -16.77 -6.48
N GLY A 366 0.53 -15.56 -6.25
CA GLY A 366 0.45 -14.45 -7.17
C GLY A 366 0.04 -13.15 -6.48
N LEU A 367 -0.08 -12.10 -7.30
CA LEU A 367 -0.21 -10.73 -6.84
C LEU A 367 -1.68 -10.30 -6.72
N TYR A 368 -2.09 -9.81 -5.54
CA TYR A 368 -3.45 -9.34 -5.28
C TYR A 368 -3.87 -8.23 -6.24
N SER A 369 -2.92 -7.39 -6.63
CA SER A 369 -3.12 -6.22 -7.47
C SER A 369 -3.49 -6.59 -8.91
N LEU A 370 -3.17 -7.81 -9.36
CA LEU A 370 -3.53 -8.27 -10.70
C LEU A 370 -4.98 -8.77 -10.78
N VAL A 371 -5.63 -9.04 -9.64
CA VAL A 371 -7.05 -9.43 -9.60
C VAL A 371 -7.96 -8.23 -9.84
N TYR A 372 -7.62 -7.08 -9.25
CA TYR A 372 -8.39 -5.82 -9.35
C TYR A 372 -7.50 -4.63 -9.73
N PRO A 373 -6.87 -4.63 -10.91
CA PRO A 373 -5.80 -3.69 -11.25
C PRO A 373 -6.20 -2.21 -11.27
N ILE A 374 -7.48 -1.91 -11.51
CA ILE A 374 -8.00 -0.53 -11.45
C ILE A 374 -8.15 -0.09 -9.99
N ALA A 375 -8.76 -0.93 -9.15
CA ALA A 375 -8.98 -0.61 -7.75
C ALA A 375 -7.67 -0.46 -6.99
N THR A 376 -6.71 -1.36 -7.23
CA THR A 376 -5.43 -1.43 -6.53
C THR A 376 -4.33 -0.63 -7.24
N ALA A 377 -4.68 0.27 -8.17
CA ALA A 377 -3.71 1.01 -8.98
C ALA A 377 -2.75 1.89 -8.15
N VAL A 378 -3.19 2.31 -6.95
CA VAL A 378 -2.40 3.09 -5.99
C VAL A 378 -1.38 2.24 -5.22
N TYR A 379 -1.60 0.92 -5.09
CA TYR A 379 -0.72 -0.02 -4.39
C TYR A 379 -0.46 -1.29 -5.23
N PRO A 380 0.19 -1.15 -6.39
CA PRO A 380 0.52 -2.30 -7.23
C PRO A 380 1.63 -3.14 -6.57
N SER A 381 1.28 -4.36 -6.19
CA SER A 381 2.25 -5.33 -5.70
C SER A 381 3.26 -5.76 -6.77
N THR A 382 4.54 -5.91 -6.40
CA THR A 382 5.62 -6.31 -7.33
C THR A 382 6.13 -7.73 -7.15
N ASP A 383 6.07 -8.27 -5.94
CA ASP A 383 6.42 -9.64 -5.58
C ASP A 383 5.47 -10.12 -4.48
N TRP A 384 5.26 -11.43 -4.40
CA TRP A 384 4.43 -12.05 -3.36
C TRP A 384 5.23 -12.98 -2.46
N ALA A 385 6.42 -13.39 -2.90
CA ALA A 385 7.22 -14.35 -2.15
C ALA A 385 7.78 -13.74 -0.86
N ASP A 386 8.10 -12.45 -0.87
CA ASP A 386 8.61 -11.73 0.30
C ASP A 386 7.57 -11.58 1.39
N ASP A 387 6.31 -11.28 1.05
CA ASP A 387 5.21 -11.23 2.01
C ASP A 387 4.90 -12.62 2.59
N MET A 388 5.00 -13.68 1.78
CA MET A 388 4.84 -15.06 2.26
C MET A 388 6.01 -15.48 3.18
N ALA A 389 7.25 -15.09 2.86
CA ALA A 389 8.41 -15.28 3.71
C ALA A 389 8.29 -14.51 5.03
N TRP A 390 7.81 -13.26 4.97
CA TRP A 390 7.55 -12.42 6.12
C TRP A 390 6.46 -12.99 7.03
N GLY A 391 5.35 -13.42 6.46
CA GLY A 391 4.27 -14.12 7.16
C GLY A 391 4.76 -15.40 7.84
N ALA A 392 5.58 -16.19 7.14
CA ALA A 392 6.16 -17.42 7.69
C ALA A 392 7.09 -17.10 8.88
N ALA A 393 7.96 -16.11 8.75
CA ALA A 393 8.86 -15.72 9.82
C ALA A 393 8.10 -15.24 11.08
N TRP A 394 6.99 -14.50 10.92
CA TRP A 394 6.12 -14.12 12.04
C TRP A 394 5.36 -15.27 12.64
N LEU A 395 4.82 -16.16 11.81
CA LEU A 395 4.11 -17.34 12.29
C LEU A 395 5.04 -18.27 13.05
N TYR A 396 6.29 -18.44 12.61
CA TYR A 396 7.31 -19.11 13.40
C TYR A 396 7.47 -18.45 14.77
N ARG A 397 7.68 -17.12 14.80
CA ARG A 397 7.86 -16.38 16.06
C ARG A 397 6.65 -16.48 17.00
N ALA A 398 5.43 -16.54 16.46
CA ALA A 398 4.19 -16.59 17.24
C ALA A 398 3.77 -18.03 17.64
N THR A 399 4.19 -19.06 16.91
CA THR A 399 3.75 -20.46 17.13
C THR A 399 4.84 -21.39 17.65
N GLY A 400 6.11 -21.09 17.34
CA GLY A 400 7.25 -21.96 17.59
C GLY A 400 7.39 -23.13 16.60
N ASP A 401 6.51 -23.26 15.61
CA ASP A 401 6.55 -24.37 14.64
C ASP A 401 7.64 -24.14 13.58
N ALA A 402 8.86 -24.57 13.92
CA ALA A 402 10.02 -24.48 13.04
C ALA A 402 9.88 -25.36 11.79
N GLU A 403 9.34 -26.57 11.94
CA GLU A 403 9.23 -27.55 10.85
C GLU A 403 8.37 -27.01 9.70
N LYS A 404 7.29 -26.30 10.03
CA LYS A 404 6.45 -25.64 9.02
C LYS A 404 6.99 -24.28 8.62
N TYR A 405 7.14 -23.36 9.57
CA TYR A 405 7.25 -21.94 9.23
C TYR A 405 8.68 -21.46 8.97
N LEU A 406 9.72 -22.02 9.61
CA LEU A 406 11.09 -21.71 9.21
C LEU A 406 11.43 -22.33 7.86
N THR A 407 10.99 -23.58 7.63
CA THR A 407 11.12 -24.23 6.33
C THR A 407 10.43 -23.41 5.23
N ALA A 408 9.21 -22.92 5.48
CA ALA A 408 8.51 -22.10 4.51
C ALA A 408 9.16 -20.72 4.29
N ALA A 409 9.65 -20.07 5.35
CA ALA A 409 10.41 -18.82 5.21
C ALA A 409 11.63 -19.02 4.31
N GLN A 410 12.37 -20.12 4.49
CA GLN A 410 13.51 -20.48 3.65
C GLN A 410 13.08 -20.79 2.20
N PHE A 411 11.99 -21.56 2.01
CA PHE A 411 11.46 -21.88 0.68
C PHE A 411 11.12 -20.62 -0.12
N TYR A 412 10.40 -19.68 0.48
CA TYR A 412 10.07 -18.43 -0.21
C TYR A 412 11.29 -17.53 -0.41
N TRP A 413 12.25 -17.56 0.51
CA TRP A 413 13.52 -16.85 0.38
C TRP A 413 14.35 -17.29 -0.82
N GLU A 414 14.23 -18.53 -1.31
CA GLU A 414 14.93 -18.97 -2.53
C GLU A 414 14.56 -18.16 -3.79
N ARG A 415 13.48 -17.35 -3.71
CA ARG A 415 12.98 -16.47 -4.78
C ARG A 415 13.48 -15.03 -4.65
N GLU A 416 14.18 -14.69 -3.57
CA GLU A 416 14.75 -13.37 -3.31
C GLU A 416 15.59 -12.90 -4.51
N SER A 417 15.40 -11.63 -4.92
CA SER A 417 15.97 -11.06 -6.16
C SER A 417 16.89 -9.86 -5.93
N SER A 418 17.50 -9.80 -4.76
CA SER A 418 18.36 -8.76 -4.23
C SER A 418 17.71 -7.40 -4.02
N ASN A 419 16.45 -7.33 -3.57
CA ASN A 419 15.73 -6.07 -3.35
C ASN A 419 15.98 -5.54 -1.92
N PRO A 420 16.70 -4.42 -1.72
CA PRO A 420 17.01 -3.90 -0.39
C PRO A 420 16.06 -2.79 0.08
N TYR A 421 14.92 -2.53 -0.57
CA TYR A 421 14.09 -1.34 -0.29
C TYR A 421 12.88 -1.68 0.60
N PRO A 422 12.99 -1.66 1.94
CA PRO A 422 11.88 -2.02 2.80
C PRO A 422 10.74 -0.99 2.70
N CYS A 423 9.52 -1.47 2.45
CA CYS A 423 8.31 -0.65 2.40
C CYS A 423 7.05 -1.52 2.54
N TRP A 424 5.88 -0.96 2.22
CA TRP A 424 4.62 -1.70 2.16
C TRP A 424 4.60 -2.80 1.09
N ASP A 425 5.44 -2.70 0.05
CA ASP A 425 5.51 -3.64 -1.08
C ASP A 425 6.58 -4.71 -0.83
N SER A 426 7.75 -4.35 -0.27
CA SER A 426 8.85 -5.31 -0.07
C SER A 426 9.20 -5.59 1.39
N LYS A 427 9.17 -6.88 1.78
CA LYS A 427 9.48 -7.39 3.13
C LYS A 427 10.77 -8.21 3.24
N TRP A 428 11.59 -8.27 2.19
CA TRP A 428 12.86 -9.03 2.23
C TRP A 428 13.77 -8.62 3.38
N ALA A 429 14.09 -7.34 3.50
CA ALA A 429 14.97 -6.85 4.58
C ALA A 429 14.37 -7.01 5.98
N PRO A 430 13.08 -6.69 6.24
CA PRO A 430 12.42 -7.02 7.50
C PRO A 430 12.50 -8.51 7.88
N ALA A 431 12.22 -9.41 6.93
CA ALA A 431 12.26 -10.85 7.17
C ALA A 431 13.67 -11.34 7.52
N ALA A 432 14.69 -10.94 6.74
CA ALA A 432 16.08 -11.27 7.04
C ALA A 432 16.53 -10.75 8.40
N ALA A 433 16.28 -9.46 8.69
CA ALA A 433 16.64 -8.85 9.96
C ALA A 433 16.01 -9.58 11.15
N MET A 434 14.74 -9.98 11.05
CA MET A 434 14.07 -10.75 12.11
C MET A 434 14.70 -12.14 12.30
N LEU A 435 14.93 -12.89 11.22
CA LEU A 435 15.50 -14.24 11.28
C LEU A 435 16.93 -14.23 11.82
N VAL A 436 17.76 -13.28 11.38
CA VAL A 436 19.13 -13.09 11.92
C VAL A 436 19.07 -12.72 13.40
N SER A 437 18.22 -11.77 13.79
CA SER A 437 18.08 -11.34 15.19
C SER A 437 17.60 -12.46 16.13
N LEU A 438 16.68 -13.32 15.67
CA LEU A 438 16.24 -14.51 16.43
C LEU A 438 17.36 -15.54 16.60
N SER A 439 18.21 -15.72 15.58
CA SER A 439 19.39 -16.59 15.68
C SER A 439 20.44 -16.02 16.61
N ASP A 440 20.77 -14.73 16.49
CA ASP A 440 21.85 -14.09 17.25
C ASP A 440 21.51 -13.95 18.74
N SER A 441 20.24 -13.80 19.08
CA SER A 441 19.77 -13.85 20.47
C SER A 441 19.74 -15.27 21.06
N GLY A 442 19.93 -16.31 20.25
CA GLY A 442 19.75 -17.71 20.64
C GLY A 442 18.28 -18.11 20.85
N ALA A 443 17.33 -17.26 20.47
CA ALA A 443 15.90 -17.53 20.59
C ALA A 443 15.42 -18.59 19.58
N ALA A 444 16.14 -18.77 18.48
CA ALA A 444 15.83 -19.72 17.43
C ALA A 444 17.08 -20.34 16.81
N ASN A 445 17.04 -21.62 16.45
CA ASN A 445 18.00 -22.20 15.52
C ASN A 445 17.46 -22.03 14.10
N VAL A 446 17.87 -20.96 13.41
CA VAL A 446 17.38 -20.63 12.07
C VAL A 446 18.21 -21.38 11.01
N PRO A 447 17.63 -22.35 10.28
CA PRO A 447 18.34 -23.05 9.22
C PRO A 447 18.79 -22.08 8.13
N GLY A 448 20.05 -22.21 7.69
CA GLY A 448 20.60 -21.36 6.65
C GLY A 448 20.73 -19.88 7.03
N VAL A 449 20.83 -19.55 8.33
CA VAL A 449 20.89 -18.16 8.83
C VAL A 449 21.89 -17.28 8.07
N GLU A 450 23.01 -17.86 7.65
CA GLU A 450 24.08 -17.18 6.91
C GLU A 450 23.63 -16.58 5.58
N VAL A 451 22.60 -17.13 4.92
CA VAL A 451 22.05 -16.54 3.69
C VAL A 451 21.37 -15.20 4.00
N TYR A 452 20.58 -15.14 5.07
CA TYR A 452 19.95 -13.89 5.51
C TYR A 452 21.01 -12.90 6.03
N ARG A 453 22.05 -13.39 6.72
CA ARG A 453 23.17 -12.55 7.20
C ARG A 453 23.96 -11.94 6.04
N SER A 454 24.26 -12.73 5.00
CA SER A 454 24.88 -12.23 3.77
C SER A 454 24.00 -11.21 3.06
N TYR A 455 22.69 -11.45 2.95
CA TYR A 455 21.78 -10.44 2.41
C TYR A 455 21.81 -9.14 3.23
N MET A 456 21.75 -9.23 4.56
CA MET A 456 21.79 -8.05 5.43
C MET A 456 23.10 -7.27 5.23
N ASN A 457 24.25 -7.94 5.18
CA ASN A 457 25.55 -7.29 5.06
C ASN A 457 25.83 -6.77 3.64
N ASP A 458 25.70 -7.64 2.65
CA ASP A 458 26.19 -7.40 1.29
C ASP A 458 25.19 -6.63 0.44
N GLN A 459 23.91 -6.62 0.84
CA GLN A 459 22.84 -5.94 0.11
C GLN A 459 22.22 -4.79 0.90
N PHE A 460 21.49 -5.08 1.96
CA PHE A 460 20.72 -4.08 2.68
C PHE A 460 21.63 -3.03 3.34
N LEU A 461 22.50 -3.44 4.26
CA LEU A 461 23.36 -2.51 5.00
C LEU A 461 24.34 -1.81 4.06
N ARG A 462 24.89 -2.51 3.07
CA ARG A 462 25.71 -1.85 2.04
C ARG A 462 24.94 -0.74 1.32
N ALA A 463 23.72 -1.00 0.85
CA ALA A 463 22.93 -0.01 0.12
C ALA A 463 22.60 1.22 0.99
N TRP A 464 22.25 1.02 2.27
CA TRP A 464 21.74 2.10 3.12
C TRP A 464 22.81 2.82 3.94
N LEU A 465 23.80 2.11 4.48
CA LEU A 465 24.83 2.69 5.35
C LEU A 465 25.99 3.30 4.55
N ASN A 466 26.29 2.81 3.36
CA ASN A 466 27.41 3.32 2.57
C ASN A 466 26.95 4.36 1.54
N PRO A 467 27.65 5.50 1.41
CA PRO A 467 27.34 6.51 0.42
C PRO A 467 27.96 6.19 -0.96
N ASP A 468 27.94 4.91 -1.39
CA ASP A 468 28.57 4.46 -2.64
C ASP A 468 27.58 4.37 -3.83
N GLY A 469 26.30 4.64 -3.59
CA GLY A 469 25.25 4.59 -4.62
C GLY A 469 24.76 3.18 -4.94
N PHE A 470 25.14 2.18 -4.14
CA PHE A 470 24.72 0.79 -4.35
C PHE A 470 23.19 0.67 -4.30
N PHE A 471 22.63 -0.12 -5.23
CA PHE A 471 21.18 -0.16 -5.48
C PHE A 471 20.54 1.23 -5.64
N SER A 472 21.24 2.17 -6.26
CA SER A 472 20.70 3.52 -6.51
C SER A 472 20.26 4.26 -5.23
N VAL A 473 20.68 3.81 -4.04
CA VAL A 473 20.44 4.50 -2.78
C VAL A 473 21.48 5.61 -2.67
N VAL A 474 21.01 6.84 -2.66
CA VAL A 474 21.85 8.05 -2.65
C VAL A 474 21.59 8.86 -1.39
N ARG A 475 22.47 9.81 -1.09
CA ARG A 475 22.31 10.74 0.02
C ARG A 475 22.19 12.17 -0.49
N THR A 476 21.27 12.93 0.09
CA THR A 476 21.26 14.39 -0.07
C THR A 476 22.48 15.01 0.62
N PRO A 477 22.90 16.25 0.27
CA PRO A 477 23.98 16.95 0.96
C PRO A 477 23.81 17.01 2.48
N LYS A 478 22.57 17.14 2.99
CA LYS A 478 22.27 17.11 4.43
C LYS A 478 22.03 15.71 5.00
N GLY A 479 22.15 14.64 4.20
CA GLY A 479 22.32 13.27 4.69
C GLY A 479 21.09 12.35 4.68
N MET A 480 19.98 12.73 4.05
CA MET A 480 18.85 11.80 3.86
C MET A 480 19.23 10.74 2.83
N ALA A 481 19.22 9.48 3.22
CA ALA A 481 19.40 8.31 2.36
C ALA A 481 18.05 7.87 1.78
N TYR A 482 17.97 7.69 0.47
CA TYR A 482 16.75 7.23 -0.21
C TYR A 482 17.07 6.65 -1.60
N PRO A 483 16.17 5.85 -2.21
CA PRO A 483 16.37 5.35 -3.56
C PRO A 483 16.17 6.48 -4.57
N SER A 484 17.19 6.80 -5.37
CA SER A 484 17.16 7.91 -6.34
C SER A 484 16.08 7.81 -7.42
N TRP A 485 15.54 6.61 -7.67
CA TRP A 485 14.43 6.38 -8.59
C TRP A 485 13.06 6.65 -7.96
N SER A 486 12.99 6.74 -6.62
CA SER A 486 11.75 7.00 -5.90
C SER A 486 11.27 8.42 -6.16
N LYS A 487 9.96 8.54 -6.42
CA LYS A 487 9.26 9.81 -6.59
C LYS A 487 8.31 10.12 -5.43
N TRP A 488 8.12 9.16 -4.52
CA TRP A 488 7.04 9.16 -3.53
C TRP A 488 7.57 8.65 -2.20
N GLY A 489 7.36 9.41 -1.12
CA GLY A 489 7.66 8.93 0.22
C GLY A 489 9.13 8.63 0.44
N ASN A 490 10.03 9.56 0.08
CA ASN A 490 11.47 9.36 0.28
C ASN A 490 11.81 9.23 1.77
N LEU A 491 11.17 10.03 2.63
CA LEU A 491 11.30 9.87 4.09
C LEU A 491 10.72 8.56 4.60
N ARG A 492 9.65 8.02 4.00
CA ARG A 492 9.15 6.68 4.33
C ARG A 492 10.20 5.62 4.09
N TYR A 493 10.86 5.63 2.93
CA TYR A 493 11.93 4.68 2.63
C TYR A 493 13.11 4.83 3.60
N SER A 494 13.58 6.06 3.81
CA SER A 494 14.66 6.39 4.73
C SER A 494 14.40 5.88 6.16
N THR A 495 13.22 6.20 6.70
CA THR A 495 12.84 5.86 8.08
C THR A 495 12.45 4.39 8.26
N THR A 496 11.95 3.72 7.22
CA THR A 496 11.72 2.27 7.24
C THR A 496 13.04 1.50 7.16
N ALA A 497 14.02 1.97 6.38
CA ALA A 497 15.38 1.42 6.43
C ALA A 497 16.03 1.63 7.80
N ALA A 498 15.83 2.80 8.43
CA ALA A 498 16.26 3.04 9.80
C ALA A 498 15.63 2.05 10.79
N MET A 499 14.34 1.73 10.64
CA MET A 499 13.68 0.69 11.44
C MET A 499 14.38 -0.66 11.31
N VAL A 500 14.62 -1.14 10.07
CA VAL A 500 15.27 -2.43 9.84
C VAL A 500 16.67 -2.46 10.47
N ALA A 501 17.46 -1.39 10.31
CA ALA A 501 18.79 -1.27 10.92
C ALA A 501 18.72 -1.33 12.46
N VAL A 502 17.76 -0.64 13.09
CA VAL A 502 17.59 -0.68 14.54
C VAL A 502 17.16 -2.07 15.03
N MET A 503 16.27 -2.74 14.31
CA MET A 503 15.82 -4.11 14.64
C MET A 503 16.96 -5.13 14.55
N HIS A 504 17.79 -5.04 13.51
CA HIS A 504 18.94 -5.91 13.33
C HIS A 504 20.04 -5.63 14.38
N ALA A 505 20.36 -4.36 14.61
CA ALA A 505 21.35 -3.91 15.59
C ALA A 505 21.08 -4.36 17.03
N LYS A 506 19.83 -4.68 17.40
CA LYS A 506 19.47 -5.06 18.78
C LYS A 506 20.31 -6.23 19.28
N ASN A 507 20.34 -7.31 18.50
CA ASN A 507 21.01 -8.58 18.85
C ASN A 507 22.27 -8.83 18.01
N ASN A 508 22.67 -7.91 17.13
CA ASN A 508 23.89 -8.06 16.35
C ASN A 508 25.12 -8.19 17.29
N PRO A 509 25.90 -9.29 17.19
CA PRO A 509 27.07 -9.52 18.04
C PRO A 509 28.29 -8.66 17.67
N ASP A 510 28.33 -8.05 16.47
CA ASP A 510 29.42 -7.14 16.08
C ASP A 510 29.15 -5.72 16.61
N PRO A 511 29.95 -5.23 17.59
CA PRO A 511 29.74 -3.91 18.19
C PRO A 511 29.97 -2.75 17.21
N ASN A 512 30.85 -2.91 16.22
CA ASN A 512 31.14 -1.85 15.24
C ASN A 512 29.97 -1.73 14.26
N GLN A 513 29.46 -2.87 13.80
CA GLN A 513 28.31 -2.89 12.91
C GLN A 513 27.06 -2.35 13.60
N LYS A 514 26.79 -2.82 14.83
CA LYS A 514 25.73 -2.28 15.68
C LYS A 514 25.81 -0.75 15.81
N ALA A 515 26.99 -0.21 16.11
CA ALA A 515 27.17 1.23 16.22
C ALA A 515 26.89 1.97 14.89
N ALA A 516 27.31 1.41 13.75
CA ALA A 516 27.06 2.00 12.43
C ALA A 516 25.58 2.00 12.05
N GLU A 517 24.86 0.90 12.34
CA GLU A 517 23.41 0.79 12.12
C GLU A 517 22.61 1.79 12.96
N LEU A 518 22.94 1.91 14.25
CA LEU A 518 22.30 2.87 15.14
C LEU A 518 22.62 4.32 14.74
N ALA A 519 23.86 4.62 14.33
CA ALA A 519 24.24 5.94 13.85
C ALA A 519 23.51 6.32 12.55
N PHE A 520 23.34 5.36 11.64
CA PHE A 520 22.54 5.56 10.43
C PHE A 520 21.08 5.86 10.78
N ALA A 521 20.44 5.04 11.62
CA ALA A 521 19.06 5.24 11.99
C ALA A 521 18.84 6.58 12.70
N GLN A 522 19.73 6.93 13.63
CA GLN A 522 19.79 8.22 14.31
C GLN A 522 19.84 9.38 13.30
N GLN A 523 20.73 9.32 12.31
CA GLN A 523 20.84 10.34 11.27
C GLN A 523 19.54 10.49 10.47
N GLN A 524 18.93 9.37 10.05
CA GLN A 524 17.71 9.41 9.23
C GLN A 524 16.51 9.95 10.01
N LEU A 525 16.33 9.52 11.26
CA LEU A 525 15.27 10.08 12.10
C LEU A 525 15.54 11.57 12.38
N ASP A 526 16.76 11.95 12.74
CA ASP A 526 17.09 13.35 13.00
C ASP A 526 16.90 14.25 11.79
N TYR A 527 17.14 13.74 10.57
CA TYR A 527 16.78 14.43 9.34
C TYR A 527 15.28 14.72 9.28
N ALA A 528 14.43 13.70 9.48
CA ALA A 528 12.98 13.86 9.49
C ALA A 528 12.50 14.84 10.60
N LEU A 529 13.21 14.87 11.73
CA LEU A 529 12.92 15.72 12.88
C LEU A 529 13.47 17.15 12.76
N GLY A 530 14.33 17.42 11.79
CA GLY A 530 14.77 18.76 11.43
C GLY A 530 16.18 19.15 11.85
N SER A 531 17.11 18.19 11.88
CA SER A 531 18.55 18.48 11.83
C SER A 531 18.95 19.34 10.63
N THR A 532 18.07 19.46 9.64
CA THR A 532 18.23 20.20 8.39
C THR A 532 17.51 21.55 8.36
N GLU A 533 17.18 22.11 9.53
CA GLU A 533 16.48 23.39 9.78
C GLU A 533 14.95 23.28 9.84
N ARG A 534 14.32 22.33 9.15
CA ARG A 534 12.86 22.10 9.20
C ARG A 534 12.52 20.66 9.60
N SER A 535 11.47 20.48 10.38
CA SER A 535 10.85 19.17 10.55
C SER A 535 10.02 18.80 9.32
N TYR A 536 9.91 17.51 9.07
CA TYR A 536 8.97 16.89 8.12
C TYR A 536 7.86 16.11 8.84
N VAL A 537 7.73 16.29 10.16
CA VAL A 537 6.68 15.70 10.99
C VAL A 537 5.71 16.80 11.39
N VAL A 538 4.47 16.69 10.95
CA VAL A 538 3.45 17.72 11.20
C VAL A 538 3.23 17.93 12.70
N GLY A 539 3.35 19.18 13.15
CA GLY A 539 3.16 19.56 14.55
C GLY A 539 4.36 19.31 15.46
N TYR A 540 5.53 18.93 14.92
CA TYR A 540 6.78 18.79 15.68
C TYR A 540 7.80 19.87 15.30
N GLY A 541 8.44 20.48 16.29
CA GLY A 541 9.42 21.56 16.09
C GLY A 541 8.82 22.90 15.70
N SER A 542 9.68 23.90 15.46
CA SER A 542 9.26 25.28 15.17
C SER A 542 8.94 25.55 13.69
N MET A 543 9.38 24.67 12.80
CA MET A 543 9.11 24.74 11.36
C MET A 543 8.74 23.34 10.87
N TYR A 544 7.45 23.09 10.66
CA TYR A 544 6.90 21.81 10.17
C TYR A 544 5.94 22.05 8.99
N PRO A 545 5.56 21.01 8.22
CA PRO A 545 4.63 21.14 7.10
C PRO A 545 3.26 21.65 7.54
N LEU A 546 2.77 22.73 6.92
CA LEU A 546 1.49 23.35 7.22
C LEU A 546 0.40 22.95 6.23
N GLN A 547 0.76 22.44 5.06
CA GLN A 547 -0.16 22.06 4.00
C GLN A 547 -0.01 20.59 3.58
N PRO A 548 -0.05 19.62 4.51
CA PRO A 548 -0.06 18.20 4.13
C PRO A 548 -1.26 17.90 3.22
N HIS A 549 -1.07 17.04 2.23
CA HIS A 549 -2.09 16.58 1.29
C HIS A 549 -3.08 15.65 2.00
N HIS A 550 -4.03 16.23 2.73
CA HIS A 550 -4.99 15.47 3.53
C HIS A 550 -6.36 16.13 3.54
N GLY A 551 -7.36 15.44 2.99
CA GLY A 551 -8.72 15.94 2.83
C GLY A 551 -9.35 16.40 4.14
N GLY A 552 -9.36 15.53 5.16
CA GLY A 552 -9.92 15.84 6.48
C GLY A 552 -9.26 17.04 7.17
N ALA A 553 -7.92 17.05 7.27
CA ALA A 553 -7.18 18.12 7.93
C ALA A 553 -7.27 19.48 7.22
N SER A 554 -7.48 19.49 5.90
CA SER A 554 -7.69 20.73 5.14
C SER A 554 -9.03 21.42 5.44
N CYS A 555 -9.95 20.74 6.13
CA CYS A 555 -11.28 21.26 6.40
C CYS A 555 -11.30 22.22 7.62
N PRO A 556 -12.02 23.35 7.53
CA PRO A 556 -12.26 24.21 8.70
C PRO A 556 -13.10 23.49 9.76
N ASP A 557 -13.36 24.13 10.89
CA ASP A 557 -14.31 23.59 11.87
C ASP A 557 -15.73 23.55 11.32
N LEU A 558 -16.52 22.58 11.80
CA LEU A 558 -17.96 22.56 11.53
C LEU A 558 -18.63 23.81 12.14
N PRO A 559 -19.66 24.38 11.49
CA PRO A 559 -20.39 23.86 10.33
C PRO A 559 -19.88 24.38 8.96
N ALA A 560 -18.67 24.95 8.87
CA ALA A 560 -18.20 25.52 7.60
C ALA A 560 -18.08 24.45 6.49
N PRO A 561 -18.43 24.76 5.23
CA PRO A 561 -18.33 23.81 4.14
C PRO A 561 -16.88 23.39 3.88
N CYS A 562 -16.69 22.14 3.46
CA CYS A 562 -15.39 21.64 3.01
C CYS A 562 -15.54 20.93 1.66
N GLY A 563 -14.56 21.11 0.78
CA GLY A 563 -14.58 20.63 -0.60
C GLY A 563 -13.26 20.96 -1.31
N TRP A 564 -13.25 20.83 -2.63
CA TRP A 564 -12.13 21.23 -3.49
C TRP A 564 -11.69 22.71 -3.33
N ALA A 565 -12.54 23.58 -2.77
CA ALA A 565 -12.12 24.94 -2.41
C ALA A 565 -11.04 24.96 -1.32
N GLN A 566 -11.08 24.03 -0.36
CA GLN A 566 -10.06 23.86 0.68
C GLN A 566 -8.79 23.20 0.13
N TYR A 567 -8.89 22.33 -0.87
CA TYR A 567 -7.72 21.80 -1.56
C TYR A 567 -6.83 22.93 -2.12
N SER A 568 -7.45 23.88 -2.82
CA SER A 568 -6.74 24.95 -3.53
C SER A 568 -6.38 26.19 -2.69
N THR A 569 -6.69 26.21 -1.39
CA THR A 569 -6.35 27.38 -0.55
C THR A 569 -4.83 27.45 -0.33
N PRO A 570 -4.20 28.64 -0.41
CA PRO A 570 -2.78 28.79 -0.10
C PRO A 570 -2.51 28.83 1.42
N SER A 571 -3.57 28.84 2.24
CA SER A 571 -3.43 28.85 3.70
C SER A 571 -3.05 27.47 4.23
N ALA A 572 -2.44 27.45 5.41
CA ALA A 572 -2.24 26.23 6.20
C ALA A 572 -3.55 25.43 6.35
N ASN A 573 -3.44 24.11 6.50
CA ASN A 573 -4.55 23.27 6.90
C ASN A 573 -5.13 23.79 8.23
N PRO A 574 -6.47 24.00 8.32
CA PRO A 574 -7.08 24.46 9.55
C PRO A 574 -6.90 23.50 10.72
N GLN A 575 -6.86 22.19 10.45
CA GLN A 575 -6.57 21.17 11.45
C GLN A 575 -5.11 20.73 11.34
N ILE A 576 -4.47 20.55 12.49
CA ILE A 576 -3.12 19.98 12.55
C ILE A 576 -3.24 18.47 12.62
N ILE A 577 -2.74 17.78 11.61
CA ILE A 577 -2.63 16.31 11.59
C ILE A 577 -1.33 15.87 12.28
N TYR A 578 -1.33 16.00 13.60
CA TYR A 578 -0.16 15.74 14.44
C TYR A 578 0.51 14.40 14.13
N GLY A 579 1.83 14.43 13.99
CA GLY A 579 2.67 13.26 13.82
C GLY A 579 2.74 12.71 12.40
N ALA A 580 1.98 13.25 11.45
CA ALA A 580 2.06 12.82 10.06
C ALA A 580 3.47 13.06 9.51
N LEU A 581 4.14 11.99 9.08
CA LEU A 581 5.39 12.07 8.33
C LEU A 581 5.04 12.31 6.86
N VAL A 582 5.40 13.47 6.33
CA VAL A 582 5.20 13.74 4.90
C VAL A 582 6.26 13.05 4.05
N GLY A 583 6.03 12.95 2.73
CA GLY A 583 7.00 12.35 1.81
C GLY A 583 8.39 12.99 1.85
N GLY A 584 8.46 14.29 2.13
CA GLY A 584 9.72 15.03 2.32
C GLY A 584 10.32 15.52 1.01
N PRO A 585 11.64 15.79 0.98
CA PRO A 585 12.32 16.20 -0.24
C PRO A 585 12.21 15.14 -1.34
N GLU A 586 11.77 15.58 -2.53
CA GLU A 586 11.59 14.73 -3.71
C GLU A 586 12.93 14.29 -4.34
N GLY A 587 14.03 14.88 -3.90
CA GLY A 587 15.39 14.42 -4.16
C GLY A 587 15.98 14.89 -5.48
N VAL A 588 17.08 14.25 -5.88
CA VAL A 588 17.92 14.58 -7.05
C VAL A 588 17.17 14.55 -8.39
N ALA A 589 16.07 13.81 -8.48
CA ALA A 589 15.24 13.79 -9.68
C ALA A 589 14.51 15.13 -9.92
N VAL A 590 14.21 15.86 -8.84
CA VAL A 590 13.52 17.16 -8.88
C VAL A 590 14.51 18.31 -8.79
N ASN A 591 15.48 18.23 -7.87
CA ASN A 591 16.55 19.21 -7.74
C ASN A 591 17.91 18.50 -7.65
N PRO A 592 18.61 18.30 -8.79
CA PRO A 592 19.89 17.59 -8.81
C PRO A 592 21.04 18.39 -8.18
N VAL A 593 20.88 19.70 -8.00
CA VAL A 593 21.90 20.59 -7.42
C VAL A 593 21.77 20.65 -5.90
N ASP A 594 20.54 20.76 -5.41
CA ASP A 594 20.22 20.85 -4.00
C ASP A 594 18.96 20.00 -3.68
N PRO A 595 19.13 18.67 -3.59
CA PRO A 595 18.00 17.77 -3.40
C PRO A 595 17.32 17.96 -2.03
N ASP A 596 17.99 18.54 -1.03
CA ASP A 596 17.35 18.92 0.24
C ASP A 596 16.31 20.03 0.04
N ASN A 597 16.57 20.95 -0.89
CA ASN A 597 15.67 22.04 -1.27
C ASN A 597 14.73 21.67 -2.43
N SER A 598 14.46 20.39 -2.63
CA SER A 598 13.39 19.92 -3.55
C SER A 598 12.00 19.92 -2.90
N TYR A 599 11.91 20.06 -1.58
CA TYR A 599 10.65 20.09 -0.85
C TYR A 599 9.94 21.45 -0.96
N THR A 600 8.65 21.43 -1.28
CA THR A 600 7.77 22.61 -1.19
C THR A 600 6.55 22.24 -0.35
N ASP A 601 6.25 22.99 0.70
CA ASP A 601 5.07 22.81 1.56
C ASP A 601 3.81 23.30 0.83
N LEU A 602 3.25 22.42 0.00
CA LEU A 602 2.13 22.71 -0.88
C LEU A 602 1.21 21.49 -0.93
N ARG A 603 -0.07 21.72 -0.61
CA ARG A 603 -1.08 20.66 -0.57
C ARG A 603 -1.24 19.90 -1.88
N SER A 604 -1.06 20.56 -3.02
CA SER A 604 -1.14 19.91 -4.33
C SER A 604 0.15 19.15 -4.72
N ASN A 605 1.24 19.32 -3.97
CA ASN A 605 2.45 18.52 -4.15
C ASN A 605 2.32 17.20 -3.37
N ILE A 606 1.64 16.24 -3.98
CA ILE A 606 1.36 14.94 -3.37
C ILE A 606 2.66 14.20 -3.03
N ASN A 607 3.64 14.18 -3.93
CA ASN A 607 4.96 13.54 -3.73
C ASN A 607 5.63 13.93 -2.41
N GLY A 608 5.66 15.25 -2.14
CA GLY A 608 6.35 15.80 -0.98
C GLY A 608 5.50 15.93 0.29
N ASN A 609 4.17 16.06 0.15
CA ASN A 609 3.27 16.44 1.25
C ASN A 609 2.20 15.40 1.59
N GLU A 610 2.13 14.27 0.90
CA GLU A 610 1.27 13.16 1.28
C GLU A 610 1.81 12.47 2.55
N PRO A 611 0.97 12.31 3.58
CA PRO A 611 1.18 11.34 4.63
C PRO A 611 0.38 10.05 4.35
N ALA A 612 0.92 8.91 4.76
CA ALA A 612 0.22 7.63 4.66
C ALA A 612 0.50 6.72 5.87
N THR A 613 -0.40 5.76 6.11
CA THR A 613 -0.29 4.82 7.23
C THR A 613 1.02 4.02 7.18
N ASP A 614 1.53 3.70 5.99
CA ASP A 614 2.82 3.03 5.82
C ASP A 614 4.02 3.99 6.01
N TYR A 615 3.86 5.29 5.74
CA TYR A 615 4.93 6.28 5.95
C TYR A 615 5.31 6.38 7.43
N ASN A 616 4.31 6.34 8.29
CA ASN A 616 4.49 6.47 9.73
C ASN A 616 4.92 5.15 10.42
N ALA A 617 4.77 3.99 9.77
CA ALA A 617 4.89 2.70 10.45
C ALA A 617 6.33 2.35 10.83
N GLY A 618 7.23 2.32 9.84
CA GLY A 618 8.65 2.11 10.07
C GLY A 618 9.24 3.23 10.95
N PHE A 619 8.83 4.48 10.66
CA PHE A 619 9.21 5.64 11.44
C PHE A 619 8.91 5.48 12.94
N ALA A 620 7.66 5.15 13.31
CA ALA A 620 7.26 4.97 14.71
C ALA A 620 8.07 3.87 15.42
N SER A 621 8.25 2.73 14.76
CA SER A 621 9.03 1.61 15.33
C SER A 621 10.53 1.94 15.46
N ALA A 622 11.10 2.71 14.53
CA ALA A 622 12.46 3.21 14.63
C ALA A 622 12.64 4.19 15.81
N LEU A 623 11.67 5.08 16.07
CA LEU A 623 11.70 5.99 17.22
C LEU A 623 11.75 5.23 18.55
N ALA A 624 10.90 4.21 18.71
CA ALA A 624 10.88 3.37 19.90
C ALA A 624 12.21 2.62 20.09
N GLY A 625 12.76 2.06 19.00
CA GLY A 625 14.03 1.36 19.05
C GLY A 625 15.21 2.28 19.36
N LEU A 626 15.29 3.49 18.80
CA LEU A 626 16.34 4.44 19.19
C LEU A 626 16.19 4.93 20.63
N TRP A 627 14.96 5.17 21.10
CA TRP A 627 14.73 5.51 22.50
C TRP A 627 15.26 4.41 23.44
N HIS A 628 15.01 3.13 23.10
CA HIS A 628 15.51 1.97 23.84
C HIS A 628 17.04 1.88 23.79
N GLN A 629 17.64 1.97 22.60
CA GLN A 629 19.09 1.76 22.42
C GLN A 629 19.94 2.96 22.89
N SER A 630 19.31 4.10 23.16
CA SER A 630 19.93 5.28 23.77
C SER A 630 19.85 5.28 25.30
N ALA A 631 19.31 4.22 25.91
CA ALA A 631 19.00 4.16 27.33
C ALA A 631 20.20 3.90 28.25
#